data_AF-A0A2J7YN99-F1
#
_entry.id   AF-A0A2J7YN99-F1
#
_cell.length_a   1.000
_cell.length_b   1.000
_cell.length_c   1.000
_cell.angle_alpha   90.00
_cell.angle_beta   90.00
_cell.angle_gamma   90.00
#
_symmetry.space_group_name_H-M   'P 1'
#
loop_
_entity.id
_entity.type
_entity.pdbx_description
1 polymer ?
#
loop_
_entity_poly.entity_id
_entity_poly.type
_entity_poly.pdbx_seq_one_letter_code
_entity_poly.pdbx_strand_id
1 'polypeptide(L)'
;MGAVEASTEHPDLKDNIWVNINETPGNGIDDDGNGYIDDVFGYDFAGTCDNDFPTAGCGPRPSPQDVHSHGSHCAGIVAAVRRNGVGISGVAPNVRIMCLK
;
A
#
# COMPACT_ATOMS: atom_id res chain seq x y z
N MET A 1 0.78 4.04 17.97
CA MET A 1 0.95 5.09 16.95
C MET A 1 1.60 4.40 15.78
N GLY A 2 0.78 4.03 14.78
CA GLY A 2 1.10 3.03 13.76
C GLY A 2 2.05 3.57 12.70
N ALA A 3 2.84 2.65 12.13
CA ALA A 3 3.72 2.92 11.00
C ALA A 3 2.91 3.52 9.84
N VAL A 4 3.47 4.52 9.20
CA VAL A 4 2.78 5.28 8.15
C VAL A 4 3.09 4.60 6.83
N GLU A 5 2.09 3.86 6.33
CA GLU A 5 1.87 3.06 5.08
C GLU A 5 2.31 3.65 3.73
N ALA A 6 2.57 2.83 2.69
CA ALA A 6 2.86 3.26 1.32
C ALA A 6 1.72 4.04 0.68
N SER A 7 1.54 5.33 0.97
CA SER A 7 0.47 6.14 0.35
C SER A 7 -0.95 5.54 0.46
N THR A 8 -1.16 4.52 1.29
CA THR A 8 -2.47 3.95 1.63
C THR A 8 -3.30 4.94 2.42
N GLU A 9 -2.63 5.91 3.07
CA GLU A 9 -3.24 7.03 3.79
C GLU A 9 -3.13 8.36 3.04
N HIS A 10 -2.53 8.40 1.84
CA HIS A 10 -2.38 9.65 1.10
C HIS A 10 -3.77 10.18 0.72
N PRO A 11 -4.09 11.45 1.03
CA PRO A 11 -5.45 11.98 0.91
C PRO A 11 -6.00 11.95 -0.52
N ASP A 12 -5.11 11.91 -1.52
CA ASP A 12 -5.47 11.86 -2.93
C ASP A 12 -5.39 10.44 -3.55
N LEU A 13 -5.15 9.40 -2.75
CA LEU A 13 -5.00 8.02 -3.25
C LEU A 13 -5.76 6.98 -2.42
N LYS A 14 -5.87 7.17 -1.10
CA LYS A 14 -6.42 6.17 -0.16
C LYS A 14 -7.77 5.57 -0.56
N ASP A 15 -8.66 6.38 -1.14
CA ASP A 15 -10.01 5.93 -1.52
C ASP A 15 -9.99 5.01 -2.76
N ASN A 16 -8.89 4.97 -3.50
CA ASN A 16 -8.68 4.13 -4.68
C ASN A 16 -7.61 3.04 -4.45
N ILE A 17 -7.26 2.73 -3.21
CA ILE A 17 -6.41 1.58 -2.88
C ILE A 17 -7.26 0.31 -2.81
N TRP A 18 -6.71 -0.79 -3.29
CA TRP A 18 -7.32 -2.11 -3.17
C TRP A 18 -7.18 -2.61 -1.73
N VAL A 19 -8.24 -3.24 -1.22
CA VAL A 19 -8.27 -3.80 0.13
C VAL A 19 -8.56 -5.28 0.02
N ASN A 20 -7.70 -6.10 0.62
CA ASN A 20 -7.98 -7.52 0.83
C ASN A 20 -9.06 -7.64 1.91
N ILE A 21 -10.31 -7.87 1.48
CA ILE A 21 -11.44 -7.98 2.41
C ILE A 21 -11.45 -9.30 3.19
N ASN A 22 -10.58 -10.24 2.82
CA ASN A 22 -10.46 -11.53 3.49
C ASN A 22 -9.38 -11.51 4.58
N GLU A 23 -8.62 -10.41 4.72
CA GLU A 23 -7.62 -10.22 5.79
C GLU A 23 -8.18 -9.40 6.95
N THR A 24 -7.90 -9.83 8.17
CA THR A 24 -8.17 -9.08 9.40
C THR A 24 -6.94 -8.27 9.76
N PRO A 25 -6.97 -6.93 9.66
CA PRO A 25 -5.76 -6.13 9.79
C PRO A 25 -5.05 -6.31 11.15
N GLY A 26 -3.80 -6.78 11.10
CA GLY A 26 -2.89 -6.82 12.24
C GLY A 26 -3.17 -7.94 13.24
N ASN A 27 -3.82 -9.02 12.80
CA ASN A 27 -4.02 -10.20 13.64
C ASN A 27 -2.82 -11.16 13.60
N GLY A 28 -1.85 -10.96 12.70
CA GLY A 28 -0.67 -11.80 12.55
C GLY A 28 -0.95 -13.15 11.90
N ILE A 29 -2.09 -13.30 11.22
CA ILE A 29 -2.57 -14.52 10.57
C ILE A 29 -2.72 -14.22 9.08
N ASP A 30 -2.45 -15.23 8.25
CA ASP A 30 -2.86 -15.27 6.85
C ASP A 30 -4.29 -15.82 6.82
N ASP A 31 -5.28 -14.93 6.77
CA ASP A 31 -6.69 -15.28 6.94
C ASP A 31 -7.29 -15.87 5.65
N ASP A 32 -6.79 -15.46 4.49
CA ASP A 32 -7.25 -15.92 3.18
C ASP A 32 -6.49 -17.14 2.63
N GLY A 33 -5.37 -17.50 3.27
CA GLY A 33 -4.55 -18.67 2.95
C GLY A 33 -3.70 -18.52 1.69
N ASN A 34 -3.39 -17.29 1.29
CA ASN A 34 -2.63 -16.98 0.08
C ASN A 34 -1.11 -17.06 0.26
N GLY A 35 -0.63 -17.24 1.49
CA GLY A 35 0.79 -17.31 1.86
C GLY A 35 1.37 -16.01 2.39
N TYR A 36 0.58 -14.95 2.52
CA TYR A 36 1.00 -13.61 2.93
C TYR A 36 0.20 -13.13 4.14
N ILE A 37 0.79 -13.26 5.32
CA ILE A 37 0.22 -12.75 6.57
C ILE A 37 -0.06 -11.25 6.44
N ASP A 38 -1.29 -10.82 6.78
CA ASP A 38 -1.73 -9.42 6.92
C ASP A 38 -1.58 -8.55 5.63
N ASP A 39 -1.74 -9.11 4.43
CA ASP A 39 -1.54 -8.41 3.14
C ASP A 39 -2.71 -7.48 2.72
N VAL A 40 -3.22 -6.69 3.68
CA VAL A 40 -4.46 -5.88 3.58
C VAL A 40 -4.51 -4.95 2.37
N PHE A 41 -3.37 -4.37 1.96
CA PHE A 41 -3.27 -3.45 0.83
C PHE A 41 -2.35 -3.98 -0.29
N GLY A 42 -1.92 -5.24 -0.17
CA GLY A 42 -0.85 -5.86 -0.95
C GLY A 42 0.35 -6.22 -0.07
N TYR A 43 1.52 -6.41 -0.66
CA TYR A 43 2.65 -7.05 0.01
C TYR A 43 4.02 -6.54 -0.46
N ASP A 44 5.01 -6.52 0.45
CA ASP A 44 6.43 -6.27 0.14
C ASP A 44 7.16 -7.60 0.01
N PHE A 45 7.47 -7.97 -1.24
CA PHE A 45 8.26 -9.15 -1.59
C PHE A 45 9.74 -8.85 -1.60
N ALA A 46 10.11 -7.61 -1.91
CA ALA A 46 11.50 -7.21 -2.05
C ALA A 46 12.26 -7.42 -0.74
N GLY A 47 11.62 -7.13 0.40
CA GLY A 47 12.20 -7.35 1.73
C GLY A 47 13.55 -6.67 1.92
N THR A 48 13.78 -5.58 1.18
CA THR A 48 15.05 -4.86 1.17
C THR A 48 15.30 -4.29 2.55
N CYS A 49 16.55 -4.39 3.02
CA CYS A 49 17.05 -3.57 4.12
C CYS A 49 17.17 -2.12 3.67
N ASP A 50 16.04 -1.44 3.53
CA ASP A 50 16.08 0.01 3.50
C ASP A 50 16.42 0.49 4.92
N ASN A 51 17.40 1.38 4.99
CA ASN A 51 17.83 2.05 6.20
C ASN A 51 16.84 3.15 6.63
N ASP A 52 15.74 3.31 5.90
CA ASP A 52 14.63 4.21 6.22
C ASP A 52 13.61 3.53 7.17
N PHE A 53 13.68 2.20 7.33
CA PHE A 53 12.92 1.39 8.29
C PHE A 53 13.84 0.68 9.30
N PRO A 54 14.32 1.40 10.34
CA PRO A 54 15.18 0.80 11.37
C PRO A 54 14.47 -0.24 12.26
N THR A 55 13.14 -0.36 12.19
CA THR A 55 12.31 -1.22 13.05
C THR A 55 11.82 -2.51 12.39
N ALA A 56 11.93 -2.64 11.07
CA ALA A 56 11.61 -3.86 10.35
C ALA A 56 12.91 -4.42 9.79
N GLY A 57 13.38 -5.54 10.33
CA GLY A 57 14.57 -6.22 9.80
C GLY A 57 14.40 -6.57 8.31
N CYS A 58 15.49 -7.02 7.69
CA CYS A 58 15.45 -7.48 6.30
C CYS A 58 14.43 -8.61 6.13
N GLY A 59 13.62 -8.58 5.06
CA GLY A 59 12.73 -9.68 4.68
C GLY A 59 11.34 -9.23 4.22
N PRO A 60 10.61 -10.12 3.52
CA PRO A 60 9.25 -9.85 3.06
C PRO A 60 8.31 -9.50 4.22
N ARG A 61 7.34 -8.61 3.98
CA ARG A 61 6.45 -8.09 5.03
C ARG A 61 5.07 -7.69 4.48
N PRO A 62 4.01 -7.70 5.34
CA PRO A 62 2.64 -7.28 4.98
C PRO A 62 2.52 -5.85 4.46
N SER A 63 3.53 -5.03 4.71
CA SER A 63 3.52 -3.61 4.42
C SER A 63 4.23 -3.31 3.09
N PRO A 64 3.52 -3.01 1.98
CA PRO A 64 4.12 -2.62 0.70
C PRO A 64 4.66 -1.17 0.70
N GLN A 65 5.26 -0.74 1.81
CA GLN A 65 5.74 0.62 2.12
C GLN A 65 6.55 1.30 1.00
N ASP A 66 6.04 2.40 0.44
CA ASP A 66 6.75 3.20 -0.56
C ASP A 66 7.57 4.31 0.10
N VAL A 67 8.76 3.94 0.55
CA VAL A 67 9.75 4.87 1.12
C VAL A 67 10.44 5.75 0.07
N HIS A 68 10.37 5.36 -1.21
CA HIS A 68 11.07 6.05 -2.31
C HIS A 68 10.16 6.96 -3.13
N SER A 69 8.87 7.06 -2.79
CA SER A 69 7.81 7.85 -3.46
C SER A 69 7.48 7.49 -4.92
N HIS A 70 8.31 6.67 -5.58
CA HIS A 70 8.15 6.36 -7.01
C HIS A 70 6.86 5.57 -7.27
N GLY A 71 6.55 4.59 -6.43
CA GLY A 71 5.32 3.79 -6.55
C GLY A 71 4.07 4.66 -6.39
N SER A 72 4.08 5.55 -5.41
CA SER A 72 3.02 6.49 -5.10
C SER A 72 2.80 7.50 -6.24
N HIS A 73 3.89 8.00 -6.83
CA HIS A 73 3.80 8.90 -7.98
C HIS A 73 3.18 8.19 -9.20
N CYS A 74 3.61 6.96 -9.49
CA CYS A 74 3.00 6.14 -10.54
C CYS A 74 1.51 5.85 -10.26
N ALA A 75 1.17 5.49 -9.02
CA ALA A 75 -0.22 5.24 -8.61
C ALA A 75 -1.09 6.50 -8.77
N GLY A 76 -0.57 7.68 -8.43
CA GLY A 76 -1.24 8.97 -8.61
C GLY A 76 -1.63 9.24 -10.07
N ILE A 77 -0.72 8.99 -11.01
CA ILE A 77 -0.99 9.16 -12.45
C ILE A 77 -2.18 8.27 -12.88
N VAL A 78 -2.23 7.04 -12.38
CA VAL A 78 -3.28 6.09 -12.75
C VAL A 78 -4.61 6.42 -12.05
N ALA A 79 -4.58 6.59 -10.73
CA ALA A 79 -5.76 6.44 -9.88
C ALA A 79 -5.89 7.52 -8.78
N ALA A 80 -5.24 8.68 -8.90
CA ALA A 80 -5.54 9.79 -7.97
C ALA A 80 -7.04 10.11 -7.95
N VAL A 81 -7.59 10.40 -6.77
CA VAL A 81 -9.03 10.54 -6.54
C VAL A 81 -9.55 11.77 -7.28
N ARG A 82 -10.42 11.54 -8.26
CA ARG A 82 -10.88 12.60 -9.15
C ARG A 82 -11.87 13.52 -8.43
N ARG A 83 -11.69 14.84 -8.62
CA ARG A 83 -12.64 15.89 -8.17
C ARG A 83 -12.86 15.94 -6.64
N ASN A 84 -11.88 15.51 -5.84
CA ASN A 84 -11.90 15.68 -4.37
C ASN A 84 -11.35 17.04 -3.90
N GLY A 85 -10.80 17.86 -4.80
CA GLY A 85 -10.21 19.16 -4.47
C GLY A 85 -8.78 19.08 -3.89
N VAL A 86 -8.13 17.92 -3.97
CA VAL A 86 -6.75 17.67 -3.53
C VAL A 86 -5.91 17.25 -4.74
N GLY A 87 -4.64 17.67 -4.79
CA GLY A 87 -3.66 17.11 -5.72
C GLY A 87 -4.05 17.12 -7.20
N ILE A 88 -4.10 15.93 -7.80
CA ILE A 88 -4.26 15.71 -9.25
C ILE A 88 -5.53 14.90 -9.54
N SER A 89 -5.64 14.30 -10.72
CA SER A 89 -6.72 13.38 -11.05
C SER A 89 -6.18 12.24 -11.90
N GLY A 90 -6.44 11.01 -11.45
CA GLY A 90 -6.03 9.82 -12.16
C GLY A 90 -6.64 9.73 -13.55
N VAL A 91 -5.92 9.08 -14.46
CA VAL A 91 -6.35 8.81 -15.83
C VAL A 91 -7.51 7.80 -15.84
N ALA A 92 -7.45 6.77 -15.01
CA ALA A 92 -8.40 5.67 -15.01
C ALA A 92 -9.50 5.89 -13.95
N PRO A 93 -10.78 6.00 -14.35
CA PRO A 93 -11.87 6.04 -13.39
C PRO A 93 -12.19 4.64 -12.86
N ASN A 94 -12.69 4.57 -11.61
CA ASN A 94 -13.24 3.34 -11.00
C ASN A 94 -12.28 2.14 -10.95
N VAL A 95 -10.97 2.41 -10.83
CA VAL A 95 -9.96 1.36 -10.59
C VAL A 95 -9.50 1.40 -9.15
N ARG A 96 -8.91 0.29 -8.69
CA ARG A 96 -8.19 0.23 -7.41
C ARG A 96 -6.77 -0.24 -7.63
N ILE A 97 -5.84 0.28 -6.84
CA ILE A 97 -4.41 -0.08 -6.91
C ILE A 97 -4.09 -1.09 -5.81
N MET A 98 -3.63 -2.27 -6.20
CA MET A 98 -2.99 -3.24 -5.31
C MET A 98 -1.49 -2.96 -5.28
N CYS A 99 -0.92 -2.77 -4.10
CA CYS A 99 0.46 -2.36 -3.93
C CYS A 99 1.36 -3.60 -3.76
N LEU A 100 2.19 -3.88 -4.77
CA LEU A 100 3.22 -4.92 -4.67
C LEU A 100 4.59 -4.26 -4.76
N LYS A 101 5.46 -4.57 -3.80
CA LYS A 101 6.80 -4.00 -3.69
C LYS A 101 7.88 -5.06 -3.88
#